data_AF-F0SW04-F1
#
_entry.id   AF-F0SW04-F1
#
_cell.length_a   1.000
_cell.length_b   1.000
_cell.length_c   1.000
_cell.angle_alpha   90.00
_cell.angle_beta   90.00
_cell.angle_gamma   90.00
#
_symmetry.space_group_name_H-M   'P 1'
#
loop_
_entity.id
_entity.type
_entity.pdbx_description
1 polymer ?
#
loop_
_entity_poly.entity_id
_entity_poly.type
_entity_poly.pdbx_seq_one_letter_code
_entity_poly.pdbx_strand_id
1 'polypeptide(L)'
;MEEKQTEFILLKLQRALKELADKNGLNEEIVEVTCSVLTLQEAIGNPERDDFPIQKGKEKMMQACFGCSCGQAFTDMSNTYSGKLKELATMPLETNFERAVFISALNAVMRELKMTDRTIHCKDEGPKKCSLELVEMIEKEYGNPKIALFGLQPAMSEVLSEKYSLRIFDLDQDNIGKEKFGIVVEDGICDLEEVQTWADLFLVTGSTLCNKSIVNFLPIKKPVVYFGITIAGTASLLGLKRFCPQAS
;
A
#
# COMPACT_ATOMS: atom_id res chain seq x y z
N MET A 1 2.24 -13.06 -19.29
CA MET A 1 1.40 -11.88 -19.61
C MET A 1 1.42 -10.90 -18.46
N GLU A 2 1.27 -11.40 -17.22
CA GLU A 2 1.43 -10.64 -15.97
C GLU A 2 2.77 -9.90 -15.85
N GLU A 3 3.91 -10.56 -16.09
CA GLU A 3 5.24 -9.93 -15.98
C GLU A 3 5.41 -8.70 -16.89
N LYS A 4 4.90 -8.77 -18.13
CA LYS A 4 4.88 -7.63 -19.07
C LYS A 4 3.96 -6.50 -18.61
N GLN A 5 2.84 -6.84 -17.95
CA GLN A 5 1.92 -5.84 -17.39
C GLN A 5 2.51 -5.17 -16.15
N THR A 6 3.24 -5.90 -15.32
CA THR A 6 3.96 -5.33 -14.17
C THR A 6 5.01 -4.34 -14.64
N GLU A 7 5.86 -4.76 -15.57
CA GLU A 7 6.89 -3.91 -16.14
C GLU A 7 6.27 -2.64 -16.75
N PHE A 8 5.14 -2.78 -17.44
CA PHE A 8 4.40 -1.64 -17.99
C PHE A 8 3.94 -0.63 -16.94
N ILE A 9 3.39 -1.07 -15.80
CA ILE A 9 2.94 -0.17 -14.72
C ILE A 9 4.14 0.57 -14.11
N LEU A 10 5.19 -0.16 -13.75
CA LEU A 10 6.37 0.44 -13.13
C LEU A 10 7.04 1.44 -14.07
N LEU A 11 7.18 1.10 -15.36
CA LEU A 11 7.66 2.03 -16.39
C LEU A 11 6.76 3.26 -16.53
N LYS A 12 5.45 3.10 -16.43
CA LYS A 12 4.51 4.25 -16.47
C LYS A 12 4.73 5.17 -15.26
N LEU A 13 4.94 4.63 -14.07
CA LEU A 13 5.24 5.41 -12.86
C LEU A 13 6.60 6.11 -12.97
N GLN A 14 7.62 5.43 -13.49
CA GLN A 14 8.94 6.01 -13.72
C GLN A 14 8.90 7.17 -14.71
N ARG A 15 8.17 7.01 -15.82
CA ARG A 15 7.93 8.10 -16.79
C ARG A 15 7.22 9.27 -16.13
N ALA A 16 6.19 9.01 -15.33
CA ALA A 16 5.49 10.07 -14.59
C ALA A 16 6.45 10.81 -13.64
N LEU A 17 7.28 10.11 -12.87
CA LEU A 17 8.27 10.75 -12.00
C LEU A 17 9.27 11.58 -12.81
N LYS A 18 9.75 11.05 -13.93
CA LYS A 18 10.66 11.75 -14.84
C LYS A 18 10.03 13.04 -15.38
N GLU A 19 8.80 12.96 -15.87
CA GLU A 19 8.06 14.12 -16.39
C GLU A 19 7.83 15.18 -15.30
N LEU A 20 7.52 14.75 -14.07
CA LEU A 20 7.41 15.65 -12.92
C LEU A 20 8.73 16.32 -12.59
N ALA A 21 9.84 15.57 -12.60
CA ALA A 21 11.17 16.11 -12.35
C ALA A 21 11.60 17.09 -13.45
N ASP A 22 11.39 16.76 -14.72
CA ASP A 22 11.70 17.60 -15.88
C ASP A 22 10.91 18.91 -15.84
N LYS A 23 9.58 18.83 -15.64
CA LYS A 23 8.68 19.99 -15.66
C LYS A 23 8.95 20.98 -14.54
N ASN A 24 9.39 20.50 -13.38
CA ASN A 24 9.62 21.32 -12.19
C ASN A 24 11.10 21.63 -11.93
N GLY A 25 12.01 21.19 -12.82
CA GLY A 25 13.46 21.42 -12.66
C GLY A 25 14.10 20.67 -11.49
N LEU A 26 13.54 19.53 -11.08
CA LEU A 26 13.93 18.80 -9.86
C LEU A 26 14.97 17.69 -10.11
N ASN A 27 15.45 17.51 -11.33
CA ASN A 27 16.29 16.36 -11.72
C ASN A 27 17.57 16.18 -10.87
N GLU A 28 18.18 17.29 -10.45
CA GLU A 28 19.42 17.28 -9.65
C GLU A 28 19.15 17.31 -8.14
N GLU A 29 17.89 17.48 -7.72
CA GLU A 29 17.52 17.44 -6.31
C GLU A 29 17.72 16.03 -5.76
N ILE A 30 18.26 15.99 -4.54
CA ILE A 30 18.54 14.75 -3.83
C ILE A 30 17.29 14.32 -3.07
N VAL A 31 16.88 13.07 -3.26
CA VAL A 31 15.91 12.44 -2.37
C VAL A 31 16.70 11.55 -1.42
N GLU A 32 16.62 11.88 -0.14
CA GLU A 32 17.09 10.98 0.90
C GLU A 32 15.99 9.97 1.20
N VAL A 33 16.28 8.71 0.93
CA VAL A 33 15.41 7.58 1.23
C VAL A 33 16.02 6.86 2.42
N THR A 34 15.69 7.38 3.59
CA THR A 34 16.11 6.77 4.84
C THR A 34 15.24 5.56 5.13
N CYS A 35 15.86 4.39 5.10
CA CYS A 35 15.44 3.29 5.97
C CYS A 35 16.12 3.48 7.33
N SER A 36 16.01 4.66 7.94
CA SER A 36 15.97 4.67 9.40
C SER A 36 14.83 3.71 9.69
N VAL A 37 15.16 2.51 10.15
CA VAL A 37 14.19 1.55 10.67
C VAL A 37 13.42 2.37 11.66
N LEU A 38 12.29 2.93 11.23
CA LEU A 38 11.44 3.68 12.12
C LEU A 38 11.24 2.68 13.25
N THR A 39 11.63 3.07 14.46
CA THR A 39 11.31 2.28 15.62
C THR A 39 9.82 1.97 15.55
N LEU A 40 9.36 0.86 16.12
CA LEU A 40 7.93 0.55 16.10
C LEU A 40 7.09 1.76 16.54
N GLN A 41 7.60 2.52 17.51
CA GLN A 41 7.04 3.80 17.95
C GLN A 41 7.03 4.89 16.87
N GLU A 42 8.09 5.06 16.09
CA GLU A 42 8.11 6.02 14.99
C GLU A 42 7.22 5.59 13.81
N ALA A 43 7.09 4.29 13.55
CA ALA A 43 6.34 3.75 12.42
C ALA A 43 4.83 3.75 12.67
N ILE A 44 4.40 3.30 13.85
CA ILE A 44 2.99 3.09 14.19
C ILE A 44 2.59 3.64 15.56
N GLY A 45 3.51 4.27 16.31
CA GLY A 45 3.23 4.74 17.66
C GLY A 45 3.12 3.60 18.67
N ASN A 46 2.23 3.76 19.64
CA ASN A 46 1.93 2.76 20.66
C ASN A 46 0.47 2.29 20.54
N PRO A 47 0.11 1.51 19.50
CA PRO A 47 -1.24 0.98 19.39
C PRO A 47 -1.56 0.03 20.55
N GLU A 48 -2.84 -0.07 20.93
CA GLU A 48 -3.31 -0.97 22.00
C GLU A 48 -3.08 -2.47 21.70
N ARG A 49 -2.71 -2.81 20.47
CA ARG A 49 -2.55 -4.18 19.96
C ARG A 49 -1.14 -4.47 19.44
N ASP A 50 -0.74 -5.73 19.47
CA ASP A 50 0.62 -6.22 19.21
C ASP A 50 0.74 -7.20 18.03
N ASP A 51 -0.31 -7.32 17.22
CA ASP A 51 -0.42 -8.32 16.17
C ASP A 51 -0.14 -7.82 14.75
N PHE A 52 0.29 -6.56 14.57
CA PHE A 52 0.61 -6.01 13.25
C PHE A 52 1.87 -6.63 12.62
N PRO A 53 1.90 -6.84 11.28
CA PRO A 53 3.07 -7.41 10.60
C PRO A 53 4.39 -6.67 10.88
N ILE A 54 4.34 -5.33 10.98
CA ILE A 54 5.51 -4.50 11.30
C ILE A 54 6.04 -4.74 12.72
N GLN A 55 5.18 -5.01 13.70
CA GLN A 55 5.59 -5.34 15.09
C GLN A 55 6.34 -6.67 15.15
N LYS A 56 6.00 -7.59 14.23
CA LYS A 56 6.64 -8.90 14.11
C LYS A 56 7.90 -8.88 13.22
N GLY A 57 8.28 -7.72 12.70
CA GLY A 57 9.44 -7.54 11.82
C GLY A 57 9.27 -8.11 10.40
N LYS A 58 8.05 -8.52 10.02
CA LYS A 58 7.75 -9.10 8.70
C LYS A 58 7.61 -8.05 7.62
N GLU A 59 7.07 -6.90 7.99
CA GLU A 59 7.02 -5.72 7.16
C GLU A 59 7.88 -4.63 7.77
N LYS A 60 8.39 -3.77 6.91
CA LYS A 60 9.20 -2.61 7.25
C LYS A 60 8.67 -1.41 6.49
N MET A 61 8.83 -0.23 7.10
CA MET A 61 8.39 1.03 6.51
C MET A 61 9.59 1.77 5.92
N MET A 62 9.63 1.91 4.59
CA MET A 62 10.56 2.82 3.91
C MET A 62 10.02 4.24 3.98
N GLN A 63 10.87 5.23 4.23
CA GLN A 63 10.52 6.63 4.18
C GLN A 63 11.48 7.40 3.27
N ALA A 64 10.93 8.18 2.36
CA ALA A 64 11.65 9.18 1.61
C ALA A 64 11.17 10.56 2.02
N CYS A 65 12.07 11.54 2.08
CA CYS A 65 11.69 12.94 2.27
C CYS A 65 12.22 13.79 1.11
N PHE A 66 11.38 14.71 0.66
CA PHE A 66 11.64 15.61 -0.45
C PHE A 66 11.01 16.97 -0.13
N GLY A 67 11.83 18.02 -0.05
CA GLY A 67 11.39 19.32 0.45
C GLY A 67 10.89 19.22 1.90
N CYS A 68 9.67 19.69 2.16
CA CYS A 68 9.03 19.59 3.47
C CYS A 68 8.07 18.40 3.60
N SER A 69 8.01 17.54 2.58
CA SER A 69 7.11 16.39 2.51
C SER A 69 7.86 15.07 2.64
N CYS A 70 7.21 14.08 3.22
CA CYS A 70 7.72 12.71 3.23
C CYS A 70 6.68 11.75 2.66
N GLY A 71 7.14 10.64 2.11
CA GLY A 71 6.33 9.57 1.58
C GLY A 71 6.84 8.22 2.06
N GLN A 72 5.91 7.33 2.39
CA GLN A 72 6.24 6.02 2.93
C GLN A 72 5.82 4.89 1.99
N ALA A 73 6.44 3.72 2.17
CA ALA A 73 6.09 2.47 1.50
C ALA A 73 6.39 1.27 2.39
N PHE A 74 5.43 0.35 2.55
CA PHE A 74 5.65 -0.94 3.18
C PHE A 74 6.42 -1.89 2.25
N THR A 75 7.33 -2.67 2.83
CA THR A 75 8.16 -3.66 2.13
C THR A 75 8.63 -4.75 3.09
N ASP A 76 8.94 -5.93 2.57
CA ASP A 76 9.65 -7.01 3.28
C ASP A 76 11.19 -6.82 3.21
N MET A 77 11.69 -6.08 2.22
CA MET A 77 13.11 -5.80 2.01
C MET A 77 13.43 -4.32 2.23
N SER A 78 14.27 -4.01 3.21
CA SER A 78 14.63 -2.63 3.57
C SER A 78 16.15 -2.42 3.65
N ASN A 79 16.60 -1.26 3.19
CA ASN A 79 17.97 -0.76 3.32
C ASN A 79 17.98 0.76 3.13
N THR A 80 19.08 1.45 3.41
CA THR A 80 19.18 2.91 3.15
C THR A 80 19.52 3.20 1.69
N TYR A 81 19.03 4.32 1.17
CA TYR A 81 19.35 4.81 -0.17
C TYR A 81 19.42 6.34 -0.17
N SER A 82 20.35 6.90 -0.93
CA SER A 82 20.40 8.33 -1.23
C SER A 82 20.80 8.49 -2.70
N GLY A 83 20.06 9.32 -3.43
CA GLY A 83 20.26 9.49 -4.85
C GLY A 83 19.43 10.64 -5.41
N LYS A 84 19.73 11.01 -6.66
CA LYS A 84 19.02 12.10 -7.34
C LYS A 84 17.68 11.62 -7.90
N LEU A 85 16.74 12.55 -8.08
CA LEU A 85 15.45 12.22 -8.70
C LEU A 85 15.58 11.58 -10.09
N LYS A 86 16.53 12.06 -10.91
CA LYS A 86 16.80 11.47 -12.22
C LYS A 86 17.24 10.00 -12.16
N GLU A 87 17.94 9.60 -11.09
CA GLU A 87 18.44 8.24 -10.89
C GLU A 87 17.29 7.32 -10.45
N LEU A 88 16.44 7.81 -9.54
CA LEU A 88 15.21 7.12 -9.13
C LEU A 88 14.28 6.88 -10.31
N ALA A 89 14.14 7.86 -11.20
CA ALA A 89 13.31 7.75 -12.40
C ALA A 89 13.82 6.71 -13.41
N THR A 90 15.07 6.24 -13.29
CA THR A 90 15.68 5.22 -14.15
C THR A 90 16.12 3.96 -13.39
N MET A 91 15.71 3.80 -12.14
CA MET A 91 16.08 2.66 -11.30
C MET A 91 15.60 1.32 -11.91
N PRO A 92 16.31 0.19 -11.78
CA PRO A 92 15.88 -1.08 -12.38
C PRO A 92 14.57 -1.65 -11.83
N LEU A 93 14.26 -1.41 -10.54
CA LEU A 93 13.06 -1.90 -9.86
C LEU A 93 12.92 -3.44 -9.85
N GLU A 94 14.05 -4.16 -9.80
CA GLU A 94 14.10 -5.63 -9.85
C GLU A 94 13.72 -6.25 -8.50
N THR A 95 14.14 -5.64 -7.41
CA THR A 95 13.92 -6.10 -6.03
C THR A 95 12.77 -5.37 -5.32
N ASN A 96 12.17 -5.99 -4.29
CA ASN A 96 11.16 -5.31 -3.44
C ASN A 96 11.77 -4.05 -2.80
N PHE A 97 13.05 -4.10 -2.45
CA PHE A 97 13.80 -2.95 -1.93
C PHE A 97 13.79 -1.76 -2.90
N GLU A 98 14.25 -1.95 -4.14
CA GLU A 98 14.29 -0.87 -5.15
C GLU A 98 12.91 -0.30 -5.42
N ARG A 99 11.88 -1.16 -5.49
CA ARG A 99 10.49 -0.70 -5.64
C ARG A 99 10.05 0.13 -4.45
N ALA A 100 10.32 -0.30 -3.22
CA ALA A 100 9.95 0.47 -2.04
C ALA A 100 10.68 1.82 -1.96
N VAL A 101 11.96 1.87 -2.37
CA VAL A 101 12.73 3.11 -2.52
C VAL A 101 12.07 4.05 -3.52
N PHE A 102 11.78 3.57 -4.73
CA PHE A 102 11.14 4.35 -5.77
C PHE A 102 9.74 4.83 -5.37
N ILE A 103 8.91 3.95 -4.78
CA ILE A 103 7.53 4.26 -4.40
C ILE A 103 7.49 5.27 -3.25
N SER A 104 8.33 5.11 -2.22
CA SER A 104 8.40 6.10 -1.13
C SER A 104 8.83 7.47 -1.64
N ALA A 105 9.81 7.53 -2.54
CA ALA A 105 10.23 8.78 -3.20
C ALA A 105 9.12 9.39 -4.07
N LEU A 106 8.44 8.57 -4.88
CA LEU A 106 7.29 9.01 -5.66
C LEU A 106 6.20 9.63 -4.77
N ASN A 107 5.87 8.98 -3.66
CA ASN A 107 4.90 9.48 -2.69
C ASN A 107 5.35 10.83 -2.10
N ALA A 108 6.64 10.97 -1.74
CA ALA A 108 7.19 12.21 -1.17
C ALA A 108 7.13 13.38 -2.18
N VAL A 109 7.61 13.15 -3.41
CA VAL A 109 7.63 14.16 -4.48
C VAL A 109 6.21 14.59 -4.84
N MET A 110 5.29 13.64 -5.02
CA MET A 110 3.92 13.98 -5.37
C MET A 110 3.20 14.73 -4.25
N ARG A 111 3.53 14.47 -2.98
CA ARG A 111 3.00 15.24 -1.85
C ARG A 111 3.54 16.67 -1.84
N GLU A 112 4.84 16.84 -2.07
CA GLU A 112 5.45 18.18 -2.15
C GLU A 112 4.82 19.00 -3.27
N LEU A 113 4.53 18.35 -4.41
CA LEU A 113 3.84 18.95 -5.55
C LEU A 113 2.32 19.06 -5.37
N LYS A 114 1.77 18.70 -4.20
CA LYS A 114 0.33 18.76 -3.86
C LYS A 114 -0.55 17.93 -4.80
N MET A 115 0.01 16.89 -5.40
CA MET A 115 -0.69 15.95 -6.28
C MET A 115 -1.24 14.73 -5.55
N THR A 116 -0.77 14.48 -4.32
CA THR A 116 -1.32 13.46 -3.43
C THR A 116 -1.22 13.94 -1.99
N ASP A 117 -1.95 13.27 -1.10
CA ASP A 117 -1.95 13.53 0.33
C ASP A 117 -1.82 12.23 1.14
N ARG A 118 -1.75 12.37 2.47
CA ARG A 118 -1.81 11.24 3.42
C ARG A 118 -0.75 10.16 3.13
N THR A 119 0.49 10.54 2.92
CA THR A 119 1.58 9.64 2.50
C THR A 119 2.40 9.07 3.65
N ILE A 120 2.10 9.47 4.89
CA ILE A 120 2.74 9.00 6.12
C ILE A 120 1.71 8.22 6.93
N HIS A 121 2.06 7.02 7.36
CA HIS A 121 1.17 6.10 8.06
C HIS A 121 0.64 6.69 9.36
N CYS A 122 -0.60 6.33 9.69
CA CYS A 122 -1.24 6.72 10.94
C CYS A 122 -0.55 6.07 12.15
N LYS A 123 -0.66 6.71 13.32
CA LYS A 123 -0.03 6.24 14.58
C LYS A 123 -1.09 6.05 15.68
N ASP A 124 -0.72 5.32 16.72
CA ASP A 124 -1.49 5.16 17.95
C ASP A 124 -2.90 4.61 17.66
N GLU A 125 -3.96 5.40 17.92
CA GLU A 125 -5.37 5.04 17.64
C GLU A 125 -5.75 5.10 16.16
N GLY A 126 -4.82 5.56 15.30
CA GLY A 126 -5.02 5.72 13.87
C GLY A 126 -5.57 4.47 13.17
N PRO A 127 -4.97 3.28 13.34
CA PRO A 127 -5.46 2.04 12.73
C PRO A 127 -6.90 1.68 13.13
N LYS A 128 -7.28 1.90 14.40
CA LYS A 128 -8.62 1.63 14.92
C LYS A 128 -9.66 2.61 14.37
N LYS A 129 -9.33 3.90 14.33
CA LYS A 129 -10.21 4.91 13.69
C LYS A 129 -10.35 4.65 12.18
N CYS A 130 -9.25 4.32 11.53
CA CYS A 130 -9.21 3.99 10.10
C CYS A 130 -10.12 2.80 9.76
N SER A 131 -10.15 1.76 10.61
CA SER A 131 -11.01 0.61 10.38
C SER A 131 -12.51 0.91 10.59
N LEU A 132 -12.86 1.75 11.57
CA LEU A 132 -14.25 2.20 11.75
C LEU A 132 -14.72 3.08 10.59
N GLU A 133 -13.89 4.03 10.14
CA GLU A 133 -14.18 4.86 8.96
C GLU A 133 -14.31 4.02 7.67
N LEU A 134 -13.63 2.88 7.60
CA LEU A 134 -13.76 1.96 6.47
C LEU A 134 -15.15 1.33 6.44
N VAL A 135 -15.67 0.92 7.60
CA VAL A 135 -17.03 0.38 7.74
C VAL A 135 -18.06 1.42 7.32
N GLU A 136 -17.90 2.68 7.74
CA GLU A 136 -18.79 3.78 7.36
C GLU A 136 -18.76 4.06 5.86
N MET A 137 -17.57 4.10 5.25
CA MET A 137 -17.41 4.29 3.81
C MET A 137 -18.07 3.13 3.04
N ILE A 138 -17.87 1.89 3.49
CA ILE A 138 -18.45 0.71 2.83
C ILE A 138 -19.97 0.74 2.90
N GLU A 139 -20.54 1.01 4.07
CA GLU A 139 -21.99 1.08 4.25
C GLU A 139 -22.60 2.18 3.38
N LYS A 140 -21.98 3.36 3.35
CA LYS A 140 -22.47 4.51 2.57
C LYS A 140 -22.39 4.28 1.06
N GLU A 141 -21.32 3.68 0.57
CA GLU A 141 -21.02 3.62 -0.86
C GLU A 141 -21.36 2.27 -1.52
N TYR A 142 -21.41 1.19 -0.74
CA TYR A 142 -21.59 -0.18 -1.23
C TYR A 142 -22.68 -0.96 -0.48
N GLY A 143 -23.23 -0.43 0.61
CA GLY A 143 -24.26 -1.11 1.40
C GLY A 143 -23.71 -2.29 2.19
N ASN A 144 -24.14 -3.50 1.86
CA ASN A 144 -23.75 -4.73 2.55
C ASN A 144 -23.10 -5.78 1.61
N PRO A 145 -21.89 -5.51 1.07
CA PRO A 145 -21.24 -6.37 0.08
C PRO A 145 -20.62 -7.63 0.69
N LYS A 146 -20.39 -8.66 -0.15
CA LYS A 146 -19.36 -9.67 0.11
C LYS A 146 -17.98 -9.09 -0.18
N ILE A 147 -17.07 -9.17 0.78
CA ILE A 147 -15.77 -8.50 0.74
C ILE A 147 -14.64 -9.53 0.60
N ALA A 148 -13.78 -9.33 -0.41
CA ALA A 148 -12.49 -10.00 -0.50
C ALA A 148 -11.39 -9.03 -0.07
N LEU A 149 -10.74 -9.32 1.06
CA LEU A 149 -9.64 -8.55 1.62
C LEU A 149 -8.29 -9.20 1.28
N PHE A 150 -7.49 -8.53 0.46
CA PHE A 150 -6.12 -8.95 0.10
C PHE A 150 -5.08 -8.17 0.91
N GLY A 151 -4.35 -8.90 1.75
CA GLY A 151 -3.43 -8.41 2.78
C GLY A 151 -4.13 -8.30 4.14
N LEU A 152 -3.81 -9.19 5.08
CA LEU A 152 -4.39 -9.19 6.41
C LEU A 152 -3.97 -7.90 7.15
N GLN A 153 -4.93 -6.99 7.29
CA GLN A 153 -4.81 -5.84 8.18
C GLN A 153 -5.68 -6.12 9.42
N PRO A 154 -5.09 -6.40 10.60
CA PRO A 154 -5.85 -6.90 11.76
C PRO A 154 -7.02 -6.01 12.21
N ALA A 155 -6.82 -4.69 12.25
CA ALA A 155 -7.85 -3.75 12.71
C ALA A 155 -9.04 -3.65 11.75
N MET A 156 -8.79 -3.70 10.43
CA MET A 156 -9.82 -3.75 9.39
C MET A 156 -10.52 -5.10 9.40
N SER A 157 -9.76 -6.20 9.51
CA SER A 157 -10.30 -7.56 9.46
C SER A 157 -11.29 -7.83 10.59
N GLU A 158 -10.97 -7.38 11.80
CA GLU A 158 -11.82 -7.52 12.99
C GLU A 158 -13.17 -6.81 12.82
N VAL A 159 -13.18 -5.52 12.50
CA VAL A 159 -14.44 -4.77 12.38
C VAL A 159 -15.26 -5.19 11.15
N LEU A 160 -14.60 -5.65 10.09
CA LEU A 160 -15.28 -6.13 8.88
C LEU A 160 -15.90 -7.51 9.09
N SER A 161 -15.25 -8.41 9.83
CA SER A 161 -15.78 -9.76 10.09
C SER A 161 -17.04 -9.75 10.95
N GLU A 162 -17.21 -8.74 11.79
CA GLU A 162 -18.41 -8.56 12.62
C GLU A 162 -19.64 -8.14 11.81
N LYS A 163 -19.46 -7.51 10.64
CA LYS A 163 -20.56 -6.87 9.89
C LYS A 163 -20.80 -7.47 8.49
N TYR A 164 -19.77 -7.95 7.81
CA TYR A 164 -19.84 -8.35 6.41
C TYR A 164 -19.46 -9.82 6.22
N SER A 165 -19.93 -10.41 5.12
CA SER A 165 -19.37 -11.68 4.63
C SER A 165 -17.97 -11.41 4.08
N LEU A 166 -16.95 -11.86 4.79
CA LEU A 166 -15.55 -11.52 4.53
C LEU A 166 -14.72 -12.78 4.22
N ARG A 167 -13.93 -12.71 3.15
CA ARG A 167 -12.80 -13.61 2.87
C ARG A 167 -11.50 -12.82 2.99
N ILE A 168 -10.50 -13.41 3.62
CA ILE A 168 -9.20 -12.79 3.87
C ILE A 168 -8.13 -13.60 3.16
N PHE A 169 -7.29 -12.93 2.37
CA PHE A 169 -6.20 -13.52 1.60
C PHE A 169 -4.88 -12.89 2.02
N ASP A 170 -3.86 -13.71 2.27
CA ASP A 170 -2.52 -13.25 2.63
C ASP A 170 -1.42 -14.06 1.94
N LEU A 171 -0.24 -13.47 1.76
CA LEU A 171 0.95 -14.17 1.25
C LEU A 171 1.85 -14.70 2.38
N ASP A 172 1.64 -14.22 3.61
CA ASP A 172 2.35 -14.67 4.81
C ASP A 172 1.91 -16.08 5.19
N GLN A 173 2.83 -17.04 5.01
CA GLN A 173 2.63 -18.45 5.33
C GLN A 173 2.28 -18.70 6.80
N ASP A 174 2.65 -17.78 7.70
CA ASP A 174 2.24 -17.91 9.11
C ASP A 174 0.79 -17.48 9.34
N ASN A 175 0.14 -16.80 8.41
CA ASN A 175 -1.29 -16.46 8.51
C ASN A 175 -2.16 -17.50 7.80
N ILE A 176 -1.72 -17.99 6.64
CA ILE A 176 -2.50 -18.91 5.80
C ILE A 176 -2.93 -20.17 6.57
N GLY A 177 -4.21 -20.53 6.44
CA GLY A 177 -4.83 -21.66 7.12
C GLY A 177 -5.15 -21.43 8.60
N LYS A 178 -4.75 -20.29 9.19
CA LYS A 178 -5.10 -19.95 10.56
C LYS A 178 -6.40 -19.15 10.60
N GLU A 179 -7.13 -19.33 11.69
CA GLU A 179 -8.31 -18.52 11.97
C GLU A 179 -7.92 -17.15 12.56
N LYS A 180 -8.51 -16.09 12.02
CA LYS A 180 -8.42 -14.70 12.48
C LYS A 180 -9.82 -14.12 12.52
N PHE A 181 -10.27 -13.69 13.69
CA PHE A 181 -11.60 -13.09 13.87
C PHE A 181 -12.74 -13.96 13.34
N GLY A 182 -12.63 -15.30 13.52
CA GLY A 182 -13.62 -16.28 13.04
C GLY A 182 -13.52 -16.63 11.55
N ILE A 183 -12.50 -16.13 10.84
CA ILE A 183 -12.30 -16.36 9.40
C ILE A 183 -10.96 -17.05 9.16
N VAL A 184 -10.96 -18.12 8.38
CA VAL A 184 -9.72 -18.78 7.94
C VAL A 184 -9.05 -17.91 6.88
N VAL A 185 -7.78 -17.57 7.10
CA VAL A 185 -6.99 -16.83 6.11
C VAL A 185 -6.63 -17.76 4.95
N GLU A 186 -7.00 -17.36 3.74
CA GLU A 186 -6.72 -18.06 2.49
C GLU A 186 -5.37 -17.61 1.89
N ASP A 187 -4.81 -18.42 0.99
CA ASP A 187 -3.60 -18.07 0.25
C ASP A 187 -3.90 -16.96 -0.76
N GLY A 188 -3.10 -15.88 -0.75
CA GLY A 188 -3.18 -14.80 -1.73
C GLY A 188 -2.84 -15.24 -3.17
N ILE A 189 -2.16 -16.37 -3.33
CA ILE A 189 -1.97 -17.06 -4.61
C ILE A 189 -3.20 -17.95 -4.85
N CYS A 190 -4.26 -17.34 -5.36
CA CYS A 190 -5.58 -17.96 -5.55
C CYS A 190 -6.13 -17.78 -6.97
N ASP A 191 -7.25 -18.46 -7.24
CA ASP A 191 -8.05 -18.24 -8.45
C ASP A 191 -8.88 -16.95 -8.32
N LEU A 192 -8.36 -15.85 -8.87
CA LEU A 192 -9.02 -14.55 -8.80
C LEU A 192 -10.36 -14.50 -9.56
N GLU A 193 -10.60 -15.37 -10.54
CA GLU A 193 -11.88 -15.42 -11.24
C GLU A 193 -12.97 -16.02 -10.33
N GLU A 194 -12.62 -17.04 -9.55
CA GLU A 194 -13.49 -17.57 -8.49
C GLU A 194 -13.81 -16.50 -7.46
N VAL A 195 -12.78 -15.82 -6.94
CA VAL A 195 -12.97 -14.76 -5.94
C VAL A 195 -13.83 -13.62 -6.51
N GLN A 196 -13.62 -13.25 -7.78
CA GLN A 196 -14.41 -12.20 -8.44
C GLN A 196 -15.87 -12.62 -8.68
N THR A 197 -16.14 -13.91 -8.83
CA THR A 197 -17.50 -14.44 -8.91
C THR A 197 -18.21 -14.35 -7.55
N TRP A 198 -17.48 -14.59 -6.47
CA TRP A 198 -18.02 -14.54 -5.11
C TRP A 198 -18.15 -13.11 -4.54
N ALA A 199 -17.16 -12.24 -4.77
CA ALA A 199 -17.04 -10.94 -4.13
C ALA A 199 -17.81 -9.82 -4.86
N ASP A 200 -18.34 -8.89 -4.08
CA ASP A 200 -18.94 -7.65 -4.56
C ASP A 200 -17.98 -6.46 -4.42
N LEU A 201 -17.05 -6.52 -3.47
CA LEU A 201 -16.04 -5.49 -3.21
C LEU A 201 -14.67 -6.11 -2.91
N PHE A 202 -13.63 -5.58 -3.54
CA PHE A 202 -12.24 -5.92 -3.25
C PHE A 202 -11.60 -4.82 -2.42
N LEU A 203 -10.99 -5.21 -1.31
CA LEU A 203 -10.10 -4.36 -0.53
C LEU A 203 -8.68 -4.87 -0.71
N VAL A 204 -7.79 -4.07 -1.29
CA VAL A 204 -6.46 -4.54 -1.72
C VAL A 204 -5.38 -3.67 -1.09
N THR A 205 -4.44 -4.29 -0.38
CA THR A 205 -3.31 -3.54 0.19
C THR A 205 -2.48 -2.86 -0.90
N GLY A 206 -2.03 -1.64 -0.63
CA GLY A 206 -1.12 -0.90 -1.50
C GLY A 206 0.27 -1.55 -1.62
N SER A 207 0.65 -2.46 -0.71
CA SER A 207 1.92 -3.20 -0.80
C SER A 207 1.97 -4.17 -1.99
N THR A 208 0.83 -4.46 -2.63
CA THR A 208 0.77 -5.17 -3.92
C THR A 208 1.60 -4.49 -5.02
N LEU A 209 1.88 -3.19 -4.90
CA LEU A 209 2.77 -2.47 -5.79
C LEU A 209 4.25 -2.85 -5.55
N CYS A 210 4.65 -3.03 -4.30
CA CYS A 210 6.01 -3.41 -3.93
C CYS A 210 6.34 -4.85 -4.31
N ASN A 211 5.38 -5.78 -4.28
CA ASN A 211 5.63 -7.19 -4.63
C ASN A 211 5.16 -7.57 -6.05
N LYS A 212 4.84 -6.58 -6.90
CA LYS A 212 4.40 -6.73 -8.30
C LYS A 212 3.00 -7.32 -8.52
N SER A 213 2.28 -7.73 -7.48
CA SER A 213 0.97 -8.38 -7.61
C SER A 213 -0.20 -7.44 -7.94
N ILE A 214 0.00 -6.11 -7.89
CA ILE A 214 -1.06 -5.12 -8.20
C ILE A 214 -1.69 -5.35 -9.58
N VAL A 215 -0.92 -5.88 -10.54
CA VAL A 215 -1.36 -6.17 -11.91
C VAL A 215 -2.51 -7.14 -11.98
N ASN A 216 -2.63 -8.03 -10.99
CA ASN A 216 -3.68 -9.02 -10.93
C ASN A 216 -5.04 -8.37 -10.58
N PHE A 217 -5.02 -7.22 -9.90
CA PHE A 217 -6.22 -6.54 -9.42
C PHE A 217 -6.74 -5.46 -10.37
N LEU A 218 -5.89 -4.87 -11.21
CA LEU A 218 -6.30 -3.83 -12.16
C LEU A 218 -7.33 -4.28 -13.21
N PRO A 219 -7.32 -5.53 -13.71
CA PRO A 219 -8.31 -6.00 -14.67
C PRO A 219 -9.69 -6.31 -14.07
N ILE A 220 -9.79 -6.43 -12.74
CA ILE A 220 -11.02 -6.81 -12.01
C ILE A 220 -12.16 -5.87 -12.41
N LYS A 221 -13.34 -6.46 -12.67
CA LYS A 221 -14.54 -5.72 -13.11
C LYS A 221 -15.45 -5.29 -11.96
N LYS A 222 -15.19 -5.79 -10.76
CA LYS A 222 -15.85 -5.40 -9.52
C LYS A 222 -15.19 -4.14 -8.93
N PRO A 223 -15.87 -3.39 -8.06
CA PRO A 223 -15.24 -2.31 -7.30
C PRO A 223 -13.98 -2.79 -6.56
N VAL A 224 -12.88 -2.05 -6.72
CA VAL A 224 -11.61 -2.26 -6.02
C VAL A 224 -11.26 -0.99 -5.25
N VAL A 225 -11.03 -1.11 -3.96
CA VAL A 225 -10.53 -0.04 -3.09
C VAL A 225 -9.16 -0.46 -2.58
N TYR A 226 -8.14 0.33 -2.92
CA TYR A 226 -6.79 0.09 -2.42
C TYR A 226 -6.58 0.78 -1.08
N PHE A 227 -6.00 0.11 -0.10
CA PHE A 227 -5.74 0.72 1.21
C PHE A 227 -4.25 0.84 1.53
N GLY A 228 -3.92 1.76 2.44
CA GLY A 228 -2.57 2.00 2.92
C GLY A 228 -1.82 3.13 2.21
N ILE A 229 -0.65 3.47 2.77
CA ILE A 229 0.15 4.61 2.31
C ILE A 229 1.02 4.31 1.09
N THR A 230 1.39 3.04 0.88
CA THR A 230 2.31 2.63 -0.19
C THR A 230 1.82 3.06 -1.56
N ILE A 231 0.51 3.00 -1.80
CA ILE A 231 -0.09 3.29 -3.11
C ILE A 231 -0.43 4.78 -3.33
N ALA A 232 -0.12 5.69 -2.41
CA ALA A 232 -0.60 7.08 -2.45
C ALA A 232 -0.42 7.79 -3.80
N GLY A 233 0.82 7.91 -4.26
CA GLY A 233 1.17 8.54 -5.53
C GLY A 233 0.62 7.75 -6.72
N THR A 234 0.79 6.42 -6.71
CA THR A 234 0.28 5.53 -7.78
C THR A 234 -1.22 5.62 -7.96
N ALA A 235 -2.00 5.65 -6.87
CA ALA A 235 -3.44 5.81 -6.93
C ALA A 235 -3.83 7.15 -7.56
N SER A 236 -3.10 8.22 -7.23
CA SER A 236 -3.32 9.55 -7.80
C SER A 236 -2.98 9.60 -9.29
N LEU A 237 -1.89 8.95 -9.72
CA LEU A 237 -1.46 8.88 -11.13
C LEU A 237 -2.36 8.00 -12.01
N LEU A 238 -2.89 6.92 -11.44
CA LEU A 238 -3.67 5.92 -12.17
C LEU A 238 -5.19 6.08 -11.98
N GLY A 239 -5.63 7.03 -11.15
CA GLY A 239 -7.04 7.23 -10.83
C GLY A 239 -7.65 6.08 -10.05
N LEU A 240 -6.86 5.38 -9.22
CA LEU A 240 -7.33 4.26 -8.41
C LEU A 240 -8.03 4.79 -7.16
N LYS A 241 -9.13 4.14 -6.75
CA LYS A 241 -9.79 4.47 -5.49
C LYS A 241 -8.92 4.02 -4.32
N ARG A 242 -8.54 4.98 -3.47
CA ARG A 242 -7.67 4.76 -2.31
C ARG A 242 -8.39 5.07 -1.00
N PHE A 243 -8.15 4.24 0.02
CA PHE A 243 -8.64 4.43 1.38
C PHE A 243 -7.49 4.44 2.39
N CYS A 244 -7.21 5.61 2.97
CA CYS A 244 -6.24 5.76 4.06
C CYS A 244 -6.49 7.08 4.82
N PRO A 245 -7.69 7.31 5.39
CA PRO A 245 -8.12 8.64 5.85
C PRO A 245 -7.33 9.16 7.07
N GLN A 246 -6.81 8.26 7.91
CA GLN A 246 -6.05 8.59 9.11
C GLN A 246 -4.55 8.79 8.87
N ALA A 247 -4.05 8.54 7.66
CA ALA A 247 -2.67 8.85 7.30
C ALA A 247 -2.48 10.38 7.18
N SER A 248 -1.25 10.83 7.39
CA SER A 248 -0.86 12.25 7.38
C SER A 248 -0.11 12.65 6.13
#